data_AF-A0AAU2W2I0-F1
#
_entry.id   AF-A0AAU2W2I0-F1
#
_cell.length_a   1.000
_cell.length_b   1.000
_cell.length_c   1.000
_cell.angle_alpha   90.00
_cell.angle_beta   90.00
_cell.angle_gamma   90.00
#
_symmetry.space_group_name_H-M   'P 1'
#
loop_
_entity.id
_entity.type
_entity.pdbx_description
1 polymer ?
#
loop_
_entity_poly.entity_id
_entity_poly.type
_entity_poly.pdbx_seq_one_letter_code
_entity_poly.pdbx_strand_id
1 'polypeptide(L)'
;MPGVDSEGLRAALDKELARFGEHDIEAAMTLVAFGESAEPTLVASLTERAWDVVVVGGGIRKTEQLLPFFEQIVNLIRRHAPRAAIAFNTSGADSVEAAQRWL
;
A
#
# COMPACT_ATOMS: atom_id res chain seq x y z
N MET A 1 2.77 -1.33 -15.68
CA MET A 1 2.79 -2.42 -16.68
C MET A 1 1.87 -2.04 -17.83
N PRO A 2 2.33 -2.05 -19.09
CA PRO A 2 1.45 -1.84 -20.24
C PRO A 2 0.36 -2.92 -20.27
N GLY A 3 -0.90 -2.55 -20.44
CA GLY A 3 -2.02 -3.50 -20.54
C GLY A 3 -2.76 -3.83 -19.24
N VAL A 4 -2.44 -3.18 -18.13
CA VAL A 4 -3.34 -3.17 -16.96
C VAL A 4 -4.49 -2.23 -17.31
N ASP A 5 -5.72 -2.75 -17.27
CA ASP A 5 -6.94 -1.94 -17.28
C ASP A 5 -6.87 -0.97 -16.10
N SER A 6 -6.44 0.26 -16.38
CA SER A 6 -6.24 1.29 -15.38
C SER A 6 -7.55 1.71 -14.72
N GLU A 7 -8.66 1.61 -15.45
CA GLU A 7 -9.99 1.93 -14.96
C GLU A 7 -10.49 0.83 -14.02
N GLY A 8 -10.37 -0.43 -14.45
CA GLY A 8 -10.70 -1.59 -13.61
C GLY A 8 -9.85 -1.66 -12.34
N LEU A 9 -8.56 -1.34 -12.42
CA LEU A 9 -7.69 -1.24 -11.25
C LEU A 9 -8.15 -0.11 -10.32
N ARG A 10 -8.44 1.08 -10.85
CA ARG A 10 -8.89 2.21 -10.04
C ARG A 10 -10.21 1.90 -9.33
N ALA A 11 -11.17 1.33 -10.05
CA ALA A 11 -12.46 0.92 -9.49
C ALA A 11 -12.30 -0.14 -8.38
N ALA A 12 -11.40 -1.11 -8.56
CA ALA A 12 -11.12 -2.11 -7.52
C ALA A 12 -10.51 -1.49 -6.25
N LEU A 13 -9.61 -0.52 -6.42
CA LEU A 13 -8.98 0.20 -5.32
C LEU A 13 -9.96 1.10 -4.58
N ASP A 14 -10.84 1.79 -5.31
CA ASP A 14 -11.87 2.65 -4.73
C ASP A 14 -12.91 1.81 -3.96
N LYS A 15 -13.29 0.64 -4.50
CA LYS A 15 -14.14 -0.33 -3.80
C LYS A 15 -13.50 -0.79 -2.49
N GLU A 16 -12.19 -1.06 -2.50
CA GLU A 16 -11.50 -1.53 -1.30
C GLU A 16 -11.37 -0.41 -0.25
N LEU A 17 -11.14 0.84 -0.66
CA LEU A 17 -11.20 2.00 0.24
C LEU A 17 -12.57 2.16 0.89
N ALA A 18 -13.65 1.97 0.12
CA ALA A 18 -15.00 2.00 0.67
C ALA A 18 -15.20 0.92 1.76
N ARG A 19 -14.67 -0.29 1.54
CA ARG A 19 -14.73 -1.37 2.52
C ARG A 19 -13.99 -1.05 3.82
N PHE A 20 -12.85 -0.35 3.77
CA PHE A 20 -12.22 0.13 5.01
C PHE A 20 -13.18 0.99 5.84
N GLY A 21 -13.94 1.87 5.19
CA GLY A 21 -14.98 2.68 5.84
C GLY A 21 -16.14 1.88 6.43
N GLU A 22 -16.56 0.77 5.78
CA GLU A 22 -17.58 -0.15 6.32
C GLU A 22 -17.13 -0.83 7.63
N HIS A 23 -15.83 -0.86 7.89
CA HIS A 23 -15.23 -1.41 9.11
C HIS A 23 -14.77 -0.32 10.11
N ASP A 24 -15.18 0.94 9.91
CA ASP A 24 -14.74 2.10 10.71
C ASP A 24 -13.21 2.30 10.73
N ILE A 25 -12.53 1.86 9.66
CA ILE A 25 -11.08 2.02 9.50
C ILE A 25 -10.79 3.21 8.58
N GLU A 26 -10.06 4.20 9.09
CA GLU A 26 -9.63 5.34 8.29
C GLU A 26 -8.42 4.97 7.42
N ALA A 27 -8.63 4.79 6.11
CA ALA A 27 -7.60 4.40 5.17
C ALA A 27 -7.30 5.48 4.12
N ALA A 28 -6.03 5.55 3.71
CA ALA A 28 -5.62 6.25 2.50
C ALA A 28 -4.86 5.29 1.58
N MET A 29 -4.81 5.61 0.30
CA MET A 29 -4.11 4.80 -0.69
C MET A 29 -3.11 5.63 -1.48
N THR A 30 -1.89 5.12 -1.60
CA THR A 30 -0.82 5.74 -2.38
C THR A 30 -0.43 4.82 -3.52
N LEU A 31 -0.73 5.26 -4.74
CA LEU A 31 -0.24 4.61 -5.96
C LEU A 31 1.15 5.17 -6.28
N VAL A 32 2.12 4.28 -6.37
CA VAL A 32 3.51 4.65 -6.65
C VAL A 32 3.95 4.04 -7.97
N ALA A 33 4.30 4.90 -8.91
CA ALA A 33 4.98 4.50 -10.13
C ALA A 33 6.47 4.32 -9.83
N PHE A 34 7.09 3.27 -10.37
CA PHE A 34 8.52 3.06 -10.26
C PHE A 34 9.28 4.18 -10.99
N GLY A 35 10.23 4.83 -10.30
CA GLY A 35 11.00 5.95 -10.83
C GLY A 35 11.49 6.90 -9.72
N GLU A 36 12.11 8.01 -10.10
CA GLU A 36 12.75 8.96 -9.18
C GLU A 36 11.77 9.61 -8.19
N SER A 37 10.47 9.71 -8.54
CA SER A 37 9.44 10.28 -7.67
C SER A 37 8.87 9.29 -6.64
N ALA A 38 9.27 8.02 -6.68
CA ALA A 38 8.69 6.98 -5.84
C ALA A 38 8.98 7.22 -4.35
N GLU A 39 10.23 7.48 -4.00
CA GLU A 39 10.64 7.69 -2.60
C GLU A 39 10.00 8.94 -1.97
N PRO A 40 10.07 10.15 -2.59
CA PRO A 40 9.40 11.32 -2.04
C PRO A 40 7.90 11.13 -1.82
N THR A 41 7.22 10.44 -2.75
CA THR A 41 5.78 10.14 -2.64
C THR A 41 5.49 9.21 -1.46
N LEU A 42 6.30 8.16 -1.29
CA LEU A 42 6.18 7.24 -0.16
C LEU A 42 6.42 7.94 1.17
N VAL A 43 7.48 8.76 1.27
CA VAL A 43 7.79 9.51 2.50
C VAL A 43 6.66 10.46 2.86
N ALA A 44 6.12 11.21 1.88
CA ALA A 44 5.00 12.12 2.11
C ALA A 44 3.77 11.37 2.69
N SER A 45 3.40 10.24 2.08
CA SER A 45 2.28 9.41 2.56
C SER A 45 2.53 8.83 3.96
N LEU A 46 3.72 8.26 4.20
CA LEU A 46 4.06 7.65 5.49
C LEU A 46 4.13 8.66 6.64
N THR A 47 4.39 9.92 6.33
CA THR A 47 4.52 11.01 7.33
C THR A 47 3.30 11.90 7.45
N GLU A 48 2.28 11.71 6.59
CA GLU A 48 1.04 12.49 6.60
C GLU A 48 0.33 12.43 7.97
N ARG A 49 0.31 11.24 8.57
CA ARG A 49 -0.20 11.00 9.93
C ARG A 49 0.41 9.75 10.54
N ALA A 50 0.11 9.50 11.80
CA ALA A 50 0.46 8.23 12.43
C ALA A 50 -0.44 7.11 11.87
N TRP A 51 0.18 6.12 11.23
CA TRP A 51 -0.48 4.93 10.72
C TRP A 51 -0.35 3.77 11.71
N ASP A 52 -1.43 3.01 11.91
CA ASP A 52 -1.41 1.78 12.71
C ASP A 52 -0.95 0.59 11.86
N VAL A 53 -1.31 0.56 10.57
CA VAL A 53 -0.93 -0.51 9.64
C VAL A 53 -0.63 0.06 8.25
N VAL A 54 0.43 -0.44 7.61
CA VAL A 54 0.74 -0.18 6.19
C VAL A 54 0.64 -1.48 5.41
N VAL A 55 -0.32 -1.55 4.48
CA VAL A 55 -0.49 -2.69 3.58
C VAL A 55 0.33 -2.47 2.31
N VAL A 56 1.30 -3.34 2.04
CA VAL A 56 2.05 -3.30 0.77
C VAL A 56 1.38 -4.21 -0.25
N GLY A 57 0.91 -3.64 -1.35
CA GLY A 57 0.17 -4.36 -2.40
C GLY A 57 0.99 -5.42 -3.16
N GLY A 58 0.31 -6.45 -3.67
CA GLY A 58 0.94 -7.54 -4.44
C GLY A 58 1.63 -7.11 -5.74
N GLY A 59 1.18 -6.00 -6.37
CA GLY A 59 1.79 -5.49 -7.61
C GLY A 59 3.25 -5.06 -7.47
N ILE A 60 3.69 -4.75 -6.25
CA ILE A 60 5.08 -4.41 -5.93
C ILE A 60 5.86 -5.65 -5.51
N ARG A 61 5.25 -6.52 -4.69
CA ARG A 61 5.95 -7.63 -4.02
C ARG A 61 6.11 -8.89 -4.84
N LYS A 62 5.21 -9.15 -5.79
CA LYS A 62 5.15 -10.43 -6.52
C LYS A 62 5.99 -10.46 -7.80
N THR A 63 6.57 -9.34 -8.19
CA THR A 63 7.41 -9.24 -9.39
C THR A 63 8.87 -9.18 -8.96
N GLU A 64 9.69 -10.17 -9.35
CA GLU A 64 11.12 -10.22 -8.99
C GLU A 64 11.89 -8.96 -9.38
N GLN A 65 11.51 -8.35 -10.51
CA GLN A 65 12.08 -7.09 -11.01
C GLN A 65 11.91 -5.91 -10.04
N LEU A 66 10.93 -5.98 -9.13
CA LEU A 66 10.64 -4.94 -8.15
C LEU A 66 11.16 -5.28 -6.75
N LEU A 67 11.90 -6.38 -6.58
CA LEU A 67 12.43 -6.78 -5.27
C LEU A 67 13.27 -5.68 -4.58
N PRO A 68 14.20 -4.98 -5.25
CA PRO A 68 14.95 -3.88 -4.62
C PRO A 68 14.04 -2.72 -4.19
N PHE A 69 13.01 -2.43 -4.98
CA PHE A 69 12.03 -1.39 -4.66
C PHE A 69 11.14 -1.79 -3.48
N PHE A 70 10.76 -3.07 -3.40
CA PHE A 70 10.05 -3.60 -2.24
C PHE A 70 10.90 -3.49 -0.96
N GLU A 71 12.18 -3.83 -1.02
CA GLU A 71 13.11 -3.66 0.11
C GLU A 71 13.17 -2.19 0.56
N GLN A 72 13.29 -1.26 -0.39
CA GLN A 72 13.28 0.18 -0.12
C GLN A 72 11.98 0.61 0.59
N ILE A 73 10.81 0.16 0.12
CA ILE A 73 9.52 0.45 0.76
C ILE A 73 9.50 -0.03 2.22
N VAL A 74 9.93 -1.26 2.48
CA VAL A 74 9.97 -1.80 3.86
C VAL A 74 10.86 -0.95 4.76
N ASN A 75 12.02 -0.52 4.25
CA ASN A 75 12.94 0.33 5.00
C ASN A 75 12.39 1.75 5.23
N LEU A 76 11.68 2.33 4.25
CA LEU A 76 11.02 3.62 4.40
C LEU A 76 9.89 3.55 5.42
N ILE A 77 9.07 2.49 5.42
CA ILE A 77 8.02 2.28 6.42
C ILE A 77 8.63 2.22 7.82
N ARG A 78 9.68 1.40 8.01
CA ARG A 78 10.38 1.30 9.30
C ARG A 78 10.98 2.63 9.78
N ARG A 79 11.41 3.49 8.85
CA ARG A 79 12.01 4.79 9.18
C ARG A 79 10.96 5.86 9.51
N HIS A 80 9.90 5.93 8.71
CA HIS A 80 8.96 7.06 8.75
C HIS A 80 7.64 6.75 9.47
N ALA A 81 7.28 5.47 9.57
CA ALA A 81 6.12 4.98 10.33
C ALA A 81 6.52 3.80 11.23
N PRO A 82 7.50 3.97 12.16
CA PRO A 82 8.07 2.87 12.94
C PRO A 82 7.08 2.13 13.86
N ARG A 83 5.94 2.75 14.15
CA ARG A 83 4.87 2.15 14.97
C ARG A 83 3.86 1.35 14.15
N ALA A 84 3.82 1.55 12.83
CA ALA A 84 2.87 0.86 11.98
C ALA A 84 3.28 -0.60 11.82
N ALA A 85 2.32 -1.52 11.96
CA ALA A 85 2.50 -2.88 11.51
C ALA A 85 2.63 -2.91 9.98
N ILE A 86 3.46 -3.82 9.46
CA ILE A 86 3.58 -4.04 8.01
C ILE A 86 2.72 -5.25 7.65
N ALA A 87 1.75 -5.05 6.76
CA ALA A 87 0.85 -6.08 6.30
C ALA A 87 1.02 -6.38 4.81
N PHE A 88 0.77 -7.63 4.45
CA PHE A 88 0.79 -8.10 3.07
C PHE A 88 -0.55 -8.76 2.74
N ASN A 89 -1.19 -8.29 1.69
CA ASN A 89 -2.40 -8.88 1.11
C ASN A 89 -2.05 -9.95 0.07
N THR A 90 -2.98 -10.86 -0.21
CA THR A 90 -2.83 -11.86 -1.27
C THR A 90 -3.21 -11.28 -2.64
N SER A 91 -4.13 -10.32 -2.64
CA SER A 91 -4.77 -9.66 -3.79
C SER A 91 -5.18 -8.24 -3.42
N GLY A 92 -5.56 -7.39 -4.38
CA GLY A 92 -6.08 -6.06 -4.04
C GLY A 92 -7.34 -6.08 -3.17
N ALA A 93 -8.10 -7.18 -3.22
CA ALA A 93 -9.43 -7.33 -2.60
C ALA A 93 -9.42 -7.93 -1.18
N ASP A 94 -8.25 -8.26 -0.62
CA ASP A 94 -8.11 -8.69 0.78
C ASP A 94 -7.24 -7.72 1.60
N SER A 95 -7.27 -6.43 1.24
CA SER A 95 -6.45 -5.40 1.90
C SER A 95 -7.01 -5.05 3.28
N VAL A 96 -8.34 -5.04 3.42
CA VAL A 96 -9.02 -4.84 4.71
C VAL A 96 -8.66 -5.96 5.68
N GLU A 97 -8.78 -7.20 5.24
CA GLU A 97 -8.44 -8.39 6.03
C GLU A 97 -6.95 -8.41 6.38
N ALA A 98 -6.08 -7.94 5.47
CA ALA A 98 -4.67 -7.81 5.76
C ALA A 98 -4.37 -6.79 6.87
N ALA A 99 -5.08 -5.68 6.90
CA ALA A 99 -4.95 -4.66 7.94
C ALA A 99 -5.49 -5.16 9.29
N GLN A 100 -6.66 -5.79 9.31
CA GLN A 100 -7.33 -6.29 10.52
C GLN A 100 -6.53 -7.32 11.31
N ARG A 101 -5.52 -7.98 10.71
CA ARG A 101 -4.61 -8.86 11.47
C ARG A 101 -3.77 -8.12 12.53
N TRP A 102 -3.72 -6.79 12.46
CA TRP A 102 -2.84 -5.95 13.27
C TRP A 102 -3.55 -4.79 13.97
N LEU A 103 -4.85 -4.58 13.71
CA LEU A 103 -5.68 -3.56 14.36
C LEU A 103 -6.34 -4.10 15.65
#